data_AF-A0A560JQR3-F1
#
_entry.id   AF-A0A560JQR3-F1
#
_cell.length_a   1.000
_cell.length_b   1.000
_cell.length_c   1.000
_cell.angle_alpha   90.00
_cell.angle_beta   90.00
_cell.angle_gamma   90.00
#
_symmetry.space_group_name_H-M   'P 1'
#
loop_
_entity.id
_entity.type
_entity.pdbx_description
1 polymer ?
#
loop_
_entity_poly.entity_id
_entity_poly.type
_entity_poly.pdbx_seq_one_letter_code
_entity_poly.pdbx_strand_id
1 'polypeptide(L)'
;MTNEENLKITGKIIAKAWADEGYKARLLADPAAVLTAEGADLPAGITFKVVEDTAAVQTLVLPARPADMSDDDLNGASGGGAFCVACLSMF
;
A
#
# COMPACT_ATOMS: atom_id res chain seq x y z
N MET A 1 11.15 0.58 -13.00
CA MET A 1 10.69 -0.06 -11.76
C MET A 1 9.93 -1.32 -12.13
N THR A 2 10.61 -2.46 -12.12
CA THR A 2 9.95 -3.76 -12.27
C THR A 2 9.28 -4.15 -10.95
N ASN A 3 8.27 -5.02 -11.01
CA ASN A 3 7.53 -5.46 -9.84
C ASN A 3 8.44 -6.06 -8.73
N GLU A 4 9.58 -6.63 -9.11
CA GLU A 4 10.57 -7.24 -8.22
C GLU A 4 11.39 -6.25 -7.39
N GLU A 5 11.72 -5.08 -7.95
CA GLU A 5 12.45 -4.02 -7.24
C GLU A 5 11.58 -3.44 -6.11
N ASN A 6 10.29 -3.24 -6.41
CA ASN A 6 9.30 -2.73 -5.45
C ASN A 6 9.08 -3.71 -4.28
N LEU A 7 9.08 -5.02 -4.54
CA LEU A 7 8.95 -6.05 -3.51
C LEU A 7 10.14 -6.04 -2.53
N LYS A 8 11.37 -5.88 -3.03
CA LYS A 8 12.58 -5.82 -2.19
C LYS A 8 12.58 -4.60 -1.26
N ILE A 9 12.21 -3.44 -1.80
CA ILE A 9 12.11 -2.19 -1.03
C ILE A 9 11.05 -2.35 0.06
N THR A 10 9.88 -2.89 -0.28
CA THR A 10 8.77 -3.09 0.66
C THR A 10 9.17 -4.02 1.81
N GLY A 11 9.79 -5.16 1.51
CA GLY A 11 10.24 -6.12 2.54
C GLY A 11 11.24 -5.51 3.53
N LYS A 12 12.18 -4.69 3.05
CA LYS A 12 13.14 -3.96 3.90
C LYS A 12 12.44 -2.96 4.83
N ILE A 13 11.45 -2.23 4.31
CA ILE A 13 10.68 -1.24 5.08
C ILE A 13 9.88 -1.92 6.19
N ILE A 14 9.22 -3.03 5.88
CA ILE A 14 8.45 -3.81 6.87
C ILE A 14 9.36 -4.32 7.98
N ALA A 15 10.51 -4.91 7.63
CA ALA A 15 11.47 -5.40 8.62
C ALA A 15 11.99 -4.27 9.53
N LYS A 16 12.27 -3.09 8.98
CA LYS A 16 12.67 -1.91 9.76
C LYS A 16 11.55 -1.42 10.68
N ALA A 17 10.31 -1.39 10.20
CA ALA A 17 9.16 -0.99 11.01
C ALA A 17 8.89 -1.94 12.19
N TRP A 18 9.18 -3.24 12.05
CA TRP A 18 9.10 -4.17 13.19
C TRP A 18 10.26 -4.05 14.17
N ALA A 19 11.44 -3.64 13.70
CA ALA A 19 12.63 -3.51 14.53
C ALA A 19 12.72 -2.17 15.29
N ASP A 20 12.09 -1.10 14.77
CA ASP A 20 12.15 0.25 15.33
C ASP A 20 10.76 0.90 15.37
N GLU A 21 10.20 1.01 16.57
CA GLU A 21 8.89 1.63 16.84
C GLU A 21 8.86 3.12 16.42
N GLY A 22 9.97 3.83 16.52
CA GLY A 22 10.08 5.22 16.07
C GLY A 22 10.11 5.36 14.56
N TYR A 23 10.68 4.38 13.84
CA TYR A 23 10.56 4.27 12.39
C TYR A 23 9.12 3.96 11.98
N LYS A 24 8.48 2.99 12.66
CA LYS A 24 7.08 2.64 12.42
C LYS A 24 6.13 3.82 12.61
N ALA A 25 6.28 4.57 13.71
CA ALA A 25 5.48 5.76 13.98
C ALA A 25 5.63 6.82 12.87
N ARG A 26 6.86 7.03 12.36
CA ARG A 26 7.12 7.93 11.23
C ARG A 26 6.50 7.43 9.94
N LEU A 27 6.60 6.13 9.65
CA LEU A 27 6.01 5.51 8.47
C LEU A 27 4.47 5.63 8.46
N LEU A 28 3.83 5.50 9.61
CA LEU A 28 2.37 5.68 9.74
C LEU A 28 1.93 7.14 9.63
N ALA A 29 2.77 8.08 10.09
CA ALA A 29 2.47 9.51 10.06
C ALA A 29 2.73 10.16 8.69
N ASP A 30 3.85 9.85 8.06
CA ASP A 30 4.27 10.41 6.76
C ASP A 30 4.95 9.35 5.89
N PRO A 31 4.16 8.45 5.27
CA PRO A 31 4.70 7.37 4.46
C PRO A 31 5.42 7.89 3.22
N ALA A 32 4.99 9.02 2.65
CA ALA A 32 5.62 9.57 1.46
C ALA A 32 7.07 10.00 1.74
N ALA A 33 7.30 10.69 2.87
CA ALA A 33 8.65 11.07 3.28
C ALA A 33 9.54 9.85 3.53
N VAL A 34 9.02 8.82 4.20
CA VAL A 34 9.79 7.60 4.51
C VAL A 34 10.11 6.79 3.25
N LEU A 35 9.14 6.61 2.34
CA LEU A 35 9.34 5.91 1.08
C LEU A 35 10.36 6.63 0.19
N THR A 36 10.27 7.97 0.10
CA THR A 36 11.23 8.79 -0.64
C THR A 36 12.64 8.67 -0.05
N ALA A 37 12.77 8.66 1.28
CA ALA A 37 14.05 8.49 1.96
C ALA A 37 14.68 7.10 1.75
N GLU A 38 13.88 6.06 1.51
CA GLU A 38 14.35 4.72 1.14
C GLU A 38 14.63 4.56 -0.36
N GLY A 39 14.42 5.61 -1.16
CA GLY A 39 14.73 5.64 -2.58
C GLY A 39 13.58 5.24 -3.50
N ALA A 40 12.33 5.23 -3.01
CA ALA A 40 11.16 5.03 -3.87
C ALA A 40 10.84 6.31 -4.66
N ASP A 41 10.60 6.17 -5.95
CA ASP A 41 10.12 7.24 -6.82
C ASP A 41 8.59 7.33 -6.69
N LEU A 42 8.10 8.40 -6.06
CA LEU A 42 6.68 8.59 -5.82
C LEU A 42 6.06 9.55 -6.86
N PRO A 43 4.93 9.19 -7.48
CA PRO A 43 4.23 10.08 -8.41
C PRO A 43 3.75 11.34 -7.69
N ALA A 44 3.99 12.50 -8.31
CA ALA A 44 3.54 13.78 -7.79
C ALA A 44 2.01 13.85 -7.73
N GLY A 45 1.49 14.46 -6.66
CA GLY A 45 0.05 14.67 -6.46
C GLY A 45 -0.72 13.46 -5.93
N ILE A 46 -0.05 12.36 -5.62
CA ILE A 46 -0.67 11.18 -4.98
C ILE A 46 -0.34 11.16 -3.49
N THR A 47 -1.37 11.04 -2.66
CA THR A 47 -1.23 10.84 -1.21
C THR A 47 -1.10 9.36 -0.89
N PHE A 48 -0.01 8.97 -0.26
CA PHE A 48 0.21 7.61 0.24
C PHE A 48 -0.34 7.49 1.66
N LYS A 49 -0.98 6.36 1.96
CA LYS A 49 -1.46 6.03 3.31
C LYS A 49 -1.03 4.61 3.66
N VAL A 50 -0.42 4.46 4.84
CA VAL A 50 -0.09 3.16 5.42
C VAL A 50 -1.08 2.90 6.55
N VAL A 51 -1.66 1.70 6.57
CA VAL A 51 -2.53 1.24 7.64
C VAL A 51 -1.87 -0.01 8.22
N GLU A 52 -1.71 -0.06 9.53
CA GLU A 52 -1.26 -1.26 10.20
C GLU A 52 -2.40 -2.28 10.26
N ASP A 53 -2.12 -3.50 9.81
CA ASP A 53 -3.04 -4.62 9.96
C ASP A 53 -2.94 -5.15 11.39
N THR A 54 -4.04 -5.09 12.13
CA THR A 54 -4.12 -5.51 13.53
C THR A 54 -5.30 -6.44 13.71
N ALA A 55 -5.24 -7.35 14.67
CA ALA A 55 -6.31 -8.31 14.93
C ALA A 55 -7.68 -7.68 15.28
N ALA A 56 -7.70 -6.38 15.58
CA ALA A 56 -8.91 -5.64 15.93
C ALA A 56 -9.57 -4.91 14.74
N VAL A 57 -8.86 -4.72 13.63
CA VAL A 57 -9.31 -3.84 12.53
C VAL A 57 -9.11 -4.51 11.18
N GLN A 58 -10.23 -4.78 10.49
CA GLN A 58 -10.20 -5.25 9.11
C GLN A 58 -10.20 -4.05 8.15
N THR A 59 -9.22 -3.98 7.25
CA THR A 59 -9.12 -2.92 6.25
C THR A 59 -9.64 -3.38 4.90
N LEU A 60 -10.74 -2.78 4.43
CA LEU A 60 -11.21 -2.90 3.05
C LEU A 60 -10.79 -1.64 2.29
N VAL A 61 -9.89 -1.79 1.33
CA VAL A 61 -9.63 -0.71 0.36
C VAL A 61 -10.72 -0.83 -0.72
N LEU A 62 -11.34 0.29 -1.08
CA LEU A 62 -12.33 0.39 -2.14
C LEU A 62 -11.69 1.19 -3.29
N PRO A 63 -11.51 0.61 -4.49
CA PRO A 63 -10.97 1.36 -5.62
C PRO A 63 -11.94 2.47 -6.04
N ALA A 64 -11.40 3.54 -6.63
CA ALA A 64 -12.23 4.59 -7.24
C ALA A 64 -13.11 3.99 -8.32
N ARG A 65 -14.35 4.48 -8.45
CA ARG A 65 -15.28 4.03 -9.49
C ARG A 65 -14.64 4.28 -10.88
N PRO A 66 -14.49 3.26 -11.73
CA PRO A 66 -14.01 3.46 -13.10
C PRO A 66 -15.01 4.34 -13.86
N ALA A 67 -14.51 5.34 -14.59
CA ALA A 67 -15.34 6.34 -15.25
C ALA A 67 -16.09 5.81 -16.49
N ASP A 68 -15.72 4.63 -17.00
CA ASP A 68 -16.16 4.11 -18.31
C ASP A 68 -16.98 2.80 -18.20
N MET A 69 -17.55 2.48 -17.03
CA MET A 69 -18.34 1.26 -16.85
C MET A 69 -19.79 1.58 -16.50
N SER A 70 -20.72 0.99 -17.26
CA SER A 70 -22.16 0.99 -16.97
C SER A 70 -22.44 0.26 -15.66
N ASP A 71 -23.55 0.59 -15.01
CA ASP A 71 -23.94 0.06 -13.69
C ASP A 71 -24.04 -1.49 -13.70
N ASP A 72 -24.41 -2.05 -14.85
CA ASP A 72 -24.59 -3.49 -15.08
C ASP A 72 -23.25 -4.28 -15.11
N ASP A 73 -22.14 -3.62 -15.47
CA ASP A 73 -20.79 -4.22 -15.54
C ASP A 73 -19.99 -4.12 -14.22
N LEU A 74 -20.47 -3.34 -13.24
CA LEU A 74 -19.75 -3.11 -11.98
C LEU A 74 -19.63 -4.36 -11.10
N ASN A 75 -20.53 -5.35 -11.28
CA ASN A 75 -20.51 -6.58 -10.51
C ASN A 75 -19.33 -7.50 -10.87
N GLY A 76 -18.68 -7.27 -12.02
CA GLY A 76 -17.47 -7.98 -12.47
C GLY A 76 -16.16 -7.24 -12.18
N ALA A 77 -16.22 -6.00 -11.68
CA ALA A 77 -15.06 -5.15 -11.45
C ALA A 77 -14.33 -5.45 -10.13
N SER A 78 -14.11 -6.73 -9.81
CA SER A 78 -13.12 -7.17 -8.83
C SER A 78 -11.77 -7.39 -9.53
N GLY A 79 -11.34 -6.44 -10.36
CA GLY A 79 -10.09 -6.48 -11.11
C GLY A 79 -8.93 -6.01 -10.26
N GLY A 80 -8.34 -6.91 -9.47
CA GLY A 80 -7.12 -6.67 -8.71
C GLY A 80 -5.95 -6.32 -9.63
N GLY A 81 -5.56 -5.04 -9.67
CA GLY A 81 -4.47 -4.57 -10.51
C GLY A 81 -3.81 -3.27 -10.04
N ALA A 82 -3.94 -2.93 -8.76
CA ALA A 82 -3.16 -1.87 -8.09
C ALA A 82 -3.27 -1.92 -6.55
N PHE A 83 -3.81 -3.00 -5.99
CA PHE A 83 -3.83 -3.16 -4.54
C PHE A 83 -2.46 -3.66 -4.11
N CYS A 84 -1.78 -2.86 -3.30
CA CYS A 84 -0.55 -3.25 -2.63
C CYS A 84 -0.63 -4.73 -2.19
N VAL A 85 0.13 -5.59 -2.87
CA VAL A 85 0.11 -7.06 -2.73
C VAL A 85 0.69 -7.52 -1.38
N ALA A 86 1.05 -6.59 -0.49
CA ALA A 86 1.64 -6.93 0.80
C ALA A 86 0.61 -7.35 1.88
N CYS A 87 -0.71 -7.23 1.61
CA CYS A 87 -1.75 -7.53 2.60
C CYS A 87 -2.52 -8.83 2.35
N LEU A 88 -2.01 -9.75 1.51
CA LEU A 88 -2.50 -11.12 1.58
C LEU A 88 -1.84 -11.77 2.80
N SER A 89 -2.49 -11.58 3.95
CA SER A 89 -2.21 -12.28 5.19
C SER A 89 -2.25 -13.79 4.92
N MET A 90 -1.08 -14.35 4.68
CA MET A 90 -0.82 -15.76 4.87
C MET A 90 0.20 -15.84 6.02
N PHE A 91 -0.29 -16.31 7.15
CA PHE A 91 0.54 -17.14 8.03
C PHE A 91 1.25 -18.22 7.21
#